data_AF-E9I744-F1
#
_entry.id   AF-E9I744-F1
#
_cell.length_a   1.000
_cell.length_b   1.000
_cell.length_c   1.000
_cell.angle_alpha   90.00
_cell.angle_beta   90.00
_cell.angle_gamma   90.00
#
_symmetry.space_group_name_H-M   'P 1'
#
loop_
_entity.id
_entity.type
_entity.pdbx_description
1 polymer ?
#
loop_
_entity_poly.entity_id
_entity_poly.type
_entity_poly.pdbx_seq_one_letter_code
_entity_poly.pdbx_strand_id
1 'polypeptide(L)'
;MTALSKLLIRYGFMLIVIAFFLFFSWGNSVFYSLDNLSNLLQGNAILLIVALAMTLVVTAGGVDLSVGVALDFGAAFALIALKQYQLSWQMAVVAALAGGALIGALNALLIVYFQ
;
A
#
# COMPACT_ATOMS: atom_id res chain seq x y z
N MET A 1 -23.34 -25.46 -11.90
CA MET A 1 -22.79 -24.94 -10.62
C MET A 1 -23.94 -24.73 -9.66
N THR A 2 -23.91 -25.38 -8.49
CA THR A 2 -24.94 -25.23 -7.44
C THR A 2 -25.00 -23.79 -6.93
N ALA A 3 -26.14 -23.36 -6.39
CA ALA A 3 -26.30 -22.02 -5.82
C ALA A 3 -25.24 -21.73 -4.73
N LEU A 4 -24.87 -22.74 -3.96
CA LEU A 4 -23.80 -22.69 -2.96
C LEU A 4 -22.42 -22.41 -3.59
N SER A 5 -22.07 -23.09 -4.69
CA SER A 5 -20.80 -22.87 -5.40
C SER A 5 -20.69 -21.44 -5.94
N LYS A 6 -21.79 -20.86 -6.44
CA LYS A 6 -21.82 -19.45 -6.88
C LYS A 6 -21.64 -18.47 -5.72
N LEU A 7 -22.24 -18.75 -4.56
CA LEU A 7 -22.10 -17.92 -3.36
C LEU A 7 -20.65 -17.94 -2.83
N LEU A 8 -20.04 -19.13 -2.74
CA LEU A 8 -18.67 -19.31 -2.27
C LEU A 8 -17.64 -18.63 -3.17
N ILE A 9 -17.82 -18.68 -4.49
CA ILE A 9 -16.90 -18.01 -5.42
C ILE A 9 -17.06 -16.49 -5.35
N ARG A 10 -18.30 -15.99 -5.22
CA ARG A 10 -18.58 -14.55 -5.16
C ARG A 10 -18.05 -13.88 -3.89
N TYR A 11 -18.14 -14.54 -2.74
CA TYR A 11 -17.70 -14.01 -1.45
C TYR A 11 -16.43 -14.69 -0.92
N GLY A 12 -15.75 -15.49 -1.74
CA GLY A 12 -14.64 -16.35 -1.31
C GLY A 12 -13.54 -15.58 -0.60
N PHE A 13 -13.18 -14.40 -1.11
CA PHE A 13 -12.19 -13.52 -0.47
C PHE A 13 -12.59 -13.12 0.95
N MET A 14 -13.81 -12.60 1.15
CA MET A 14 -14.31 -12.23 2.48
C MET A 14 -14.38 -13.43 3.42
N LEU A 15 -14.84 -14.59 2.91
CA LEU A 15 -14.93 -15.81 3.71
C LEU A 15 -13.55 -16.28 4.17
N ILE A 16 -12.54 -16.24 3.29
CA ILE A 16 -11.15 -16.59 3.63
C ILE A 16 -10.59 -15.63 4.68
N VAL A 17 -10.80 -14.32 4.51
CA VAL A 17 -10.33 -13.31 5.48
C VAL A 17 -10.93 -13.55 6.86
N ILE A 18 -12.25 -13.79 6.94
CA ILE A 18 -12.92 -14.09 8.21
C ILE A 18 -12.39 -15.41 8.80
N ALA A 19 -12.23 -16.45 7.99
CA ALA A 19 -11.73 -17.74 8.45
C ALA A 19 -10.31 -17.63 9.03
N PHE A 20 -9.41 -16.92 8.35
CA PHE A 20 -8.06 -16.67 8.87
C PHE A 20 -8.07 -15.82 10.13
N PHE A 21 -8.89 -14.76 10.16
CA PHE A 21 -9.02 -13.94 11.37
C PHE A 21 -9.43 -14.78 12.59
N LEU A 22 -10.43 -15.65 12.43
CA LEU A 22 -10.90 -16.55 13.50
C LEU A 22 -9.83 -17.58 13.88
N PHE A 23 -9.16 -18.17 12.89
CA PHE A 23 -8.09 -19.16 13.12
C PHE A 23 -6.94 -18.57 13.94
N PHE A 24 -6.43 -17.40 13.57
CA PHE A 24 -5.35 -16.74 14.30
C PHE A 24 -5.81 -16.18 15.66
N SER A 25 -7.05 -15.70 15.76
CA SER A 25 -7.64 -15.26 17.04
C SER A 25 -7.77 -16.41 18.03
N TRP A 26 -8.09 -17.62 17.55
CA TRP A 26 -8.13 -18.82 18.37
C TRP A 26 -6.72 -19.26 18.82
N GLY A 27 -5.72 -19.15 17.93
CA GLY A 27 -4.35 -19.52 18.24
C GLY A 27 -3.62 -18.57 19.20
N ASN A 28 -3.96 -17.27 19.21
CA ASN A 28 -3.33 -16.29 20.08
C ASN A 28 -4.27 -15.11 20.41
N SER A 29 -4.55 -14.88 21.70
CA SER A 29 -5.41 -13.77 22.14
C SER A 29 -4.83 -12.38 21.87
N VAL A 30 -3.51 -12.27 21.70
CA VAL A 30 -2.84 -11.01 21.31
C VAL A 30 -3.20 -10.61 19.88
N PHE A 31 -3.56 -11.56 19.01
CA PHE A 31 -3.87 -11.28 17.61
C PHE A 31 -5.01 -10.27 17.44
N TYR A 32 -6.10 -10.41 18.20
CA TYR A 32 -7.26 -9.50 18.15
C TYR A 32 -7.21 -8.37 19.19
N SER A 33 -6.10 -8.23 19.92
CA SER A 33 -5.92 -7.14 20.88
C SER A 33 -5.96 -5.77 20.19
N LEU A 34 -6.47 -4.75 20.90
CA LEU A 34 -6.52 -3.38 20.38
C LEU A 34 -5.14 -2.84 20.02
N ASP A 35 -4.11 -3.19 20.79
CA ASP A 35 -2.73 -2.77 20.51
C ASP A 35 -2.22 -3.36 19.20
N ASN A 36 -2.43 -4.68 18.98
CA ASN A 36 -2.01 -5.33 17.74
C ASN A 36 -2.78 -4.78 16.53
N LEU A 37 -4.10 -4.59 16.66
CA LEU A 37 -4.93 -4.01 15.61
C LEU A 37 -4.50 -2.57 15.30
N SER A 38 -4.23 -1.76 16.32
CA SER A 38 -3.76 -0.38 16.15
C SER A 38 -2.38 -0.30 15.52
N ASN A 39 -1.47 -1.21 15.89
CA ASN A 39 -0.14 -1.30 15.28
C ASN A 39 -0.23 -1.72 13.80
N LEU A 40 -1.11 -2.66 13.48
CA LEU A 40 -1.36 -3.08 12.10
C LEU A 40 -1.91 -1.91 11.27
N LEU A 41 -2.90 -1.18 11.79
CA LEU A 41 -3.47 -0.02 11.10
C LEU A 41 -2.45 1.09 10.90
N GLN A 42 -1.65 1.41 11.91
CA GLN A 42 -0.58 2.40 11.81
C GLN A 42 0.50 2.00 10.80
N GLY A 43 0.94 0.73 10.83
CA GLY A 43 1.95 0.21 9.90
C GLY A 43 1.49 0.19 8.44
N ASN A 44 0.18 0.09 8.20
CA ASN A 44 -0.41 0.10 6.86
C ASN A 44 -1.05 1.45 6.47
N ALA A 45 -0.97 2.47 7.32
CA ALA A 45 -1.68 3.74 7.11
C ALA A 45 -1.32 4.40 5.78
N ILE A 46 -0.03 4.39 5.41
CA ILE A 46 0.46 4.95 4.15
C ILE A 46 -0.16 4.20 2.95
N LEU A 47 -0.15 2.86 2.98
CA LEU A 47 -0.73 2.03 1.93
C LEU A 47 -2.25 2.22 1.80
N LEU A 48 -2.96 2.38 2.93
CA LEU A 48 -4.40 2.65 2.92
C LEU A 48 -4.73 4.01 2.28
N ILE A 49 -3.97 5.06 2.59
CA ILE A 49 -4.12 6.38 1.96
C ILE A 49 -3.92 6.28 0.44
N VAL A 50 -2.91 5.54 0.01
CA VAL A 50 -2.60 5.33 -1.42
C VAL A 50 -3.69 4.50 -2.09
N ALA A 51 -4.19 3.45 -1.44
CA ALA A 51 -5.29 2.63 -1.95
C ALA A 51 -6.58 3.45 -2.17
N LEU A 52 -6.88 4.40 -1.27
CA LEU A 52 -8.00 5.33 -1.44
C LEU A 52 -7.78 6.24 -2.67
N ALA A 53 -6.58 6.80 -2.84
CA ALA A 53 -6.26 7.60 -4.03
C ALA A 53 -6.37 6.78 -5.33
N MET A 54 -5.87 5.54 -5.30
CA MET A 54 -5.93 4.63 -6.45
C MET A 54 -7.34 4.19 -6.82
N THR A 55 -8.27 4.21 -5.87
CA THR A 55 -9.68 3.91 -6.17
C THR A 55 -10.26 4.90 -7.18
N LEU A 56 -9.92 6.19 -7.08
CA LEU A 56 -10.32 7.22 -8.06
C LEU A 56 -9.68 6.99 -9.44
N VAL A 57 -8.39 6.63 -9.47
CA VAL A 57 -7.66 6.39 -10.73
C VAL A 57 -8.22 5.17 -11.48
N VAL A 58 -8.44 4.08 -10.76
CA VAL A 58 -9.01 2.84 -11.33
C VAL A 58 -10.45 3.04 -11.80
N THR A 59 -11.26 3.79 -11.04
CA THR A 59 -12.65 4.09 -11.46
C THR A 59 -12.72 4.99 -12.68
N ALA A 60 -11.72 5.83 -12.93
CA ALA A 60 -11.57 6.60 -14.17
C ALA A 60 -11.09 5.74 -15.37
N GLY A 61 -10.86 4.44 -15.18
CA GLY A 61 -10.37 3.53 -16.21
C GLY A 61 -8.84 3.50 -16.34
N GLY A 62 -8.11 4.17 -15.44
CA GLY A 62 -6.65 4.14 -15.40
C GLY A 62 -6.12 2.95 -14.60
N VAL A 63 -5.29 2.11 -15.21
CA VAL A 63 -4.51 1.10 -14.48
C VAL A 63 -3.15 1.71 -14.16
N ASP A 64 -3.07 2.45 -13.05
CA ASP A 64 -1.82 3.10 -12.65
C ASP A 64 -1.00 2.22 -11.70
N LEU A 65 -0.15 1.37 -12.28
CA LEU A 65 0.82 0.59 -11.53
C LEU A 65 2.03 1.43 -11.08
N SER A 66 2.19 2.64 -11.65
CA SER A 66 3.37 3.49 -11.45
C SER A 66 3.36 4.22 -10.10
N VAL A 67 2.18 4.41 -9.49
CA VAL A 67 2.06 5.05 -8.16
C VAL A 67 2.81 4.28 -7.07
N GLY A 68 2.82 2.95 -7.15
CA GLY A 68 3.50 2.09 -6.16
C GLY A 68 5.01 2.27 -6.25
N VAL A 69 5.52 2.32 -7.48
CA VAL A 69 6.96 2.57 -7.75
C VAL A 69 7.36 3.95 -7.25
N ALA A 70 6.57 4.99 -7.50
CA ALA A 70 6.85 6.34 -7.01
C ALA A 70 6.89 6.39 -5.46
N LEU A 71 5.98 5.68 -4.80
CA LEU A 71 5.95 5.56 -3.34
C LEU A 71 7.20 4.84 -2.79
N ASP A 72 7.58 3.70 -3.38
CA ASP A 72 8.73 2.92 -2.93
C ASP A 72 10.03 3.71 -3.07
N PHE A 73 10.18 4.48 -4.14
CA PHE A 73 11.34 5.36 -4.32
C PHE A 73 11.35 6.53 -3.32
N GLY A 74 10.19 7.15 -3.06
CA GLY A 74 10.09 8.17 -2.01
C GLY A 74 10.49 7.62 -0.64
N ALA A 75 9.99 6.43 -0.29
CA ALA A 75 10.34 5.74 0.95
C ALA A 75 11.84 5.38 1.03
N ALA A 76 12.42 4.88 -0.05
CA ALA A 76 13.84 4.54 -0.13
C ALA A 76 14.72 5.78 0.10
N PHE A 77 14.40 6.90 -0.54
CA PHE A 77 15.14 8.15 -0.37
C PHE A 77 15.03 8.70 1.07
N ALA A 78 13.83 8.66 1.66
CA ALA A 78 13.63 9.02 3.06
C ALA A 78 14.47 8.16 4.00
N LEU A 79 14.49 6.84 3.77
CA LEU A 79 15.20 5.88 4.61
C LEU A 79 16.71 6.07 4.50
N ILE A 80 17.25 6.28 3.30
CA ILE A 80 18.67 6.58 3.08
C ILE A 80 19.05 7.89 3.76
N ALA A 81 18.24 8.94 3.62
CA ALA A 81 18.49 10.23 4.28
C ALA A 81 18.55 10.10 5.81
N LEU A 82 17.61 9.36 6.42
CA LEU A 82 17.54 9.16 7.86
C LEU A 82 18.60 8.20 8.40
N LYS A 83 18.84 7.08 7.72
CA LYS A 83 19.65 5.98 8.25
C LYS A 83 21.10 6.03 7.84
N GLN A 84 21.37 6.39 6.58
CA GLN A 84 22.73 6.40 6.06
C GLN A 84 23.40 7.76 6.25
N TYR A 85 22.69 8.84 5.95
CA TYR A 85 23.23 10.19 6.08
C TYR A 85 22.90 10.85 7.43
N GLN A 86 22.07 10.21 8.27
CA GLN A 86 21.62 10.72 9.57
C GLN A 86 21.09 12.15 9.52
N LEU A 87 20.45 12.50 8.41
CA LEU A 87 19.84 13.82 8.24
C LEU A 87 18.59 13.95 9.11
N SER A 88 18.19 15.20 9.36
CA SER A 88 16.96 15.47 10.09
C SER A 88 15.73 15.00 9.32
N TRP A 89 14.63 14.75 10.04
CA TRP A 89 13.39 14.27 9.42
C TRP A 89 12.84 15.24 8.37
N GLN A 90 13.07 16.54 8.54
CA GLN A 90 12.69 17.55 7.56
C GLN A 90 13.44 17.36 6.22
N MET A 91 14.74 17.07 6.28
CA MET A 91 15.53 16.77 5.07
C MET A 91 15.13 15.43 4.45
N ALA A 92 14.74 14.45 5.26
CA ALA A 92 14.23 13.18 4.76
C ALA A 92 12.92 13.34 3.97
N VAL A 93 12.02 14.24 4.42
CA VAL A 93 10.80 14.59 3.66
C VAL A 93 11.17 15.20 2.30
N VAL A 94 12.12 16.15 2.27
CA VAL A 94 12.59 16.75 1.01
C VAL A 94 13.19 15.69 0.08
N ALA A 95 14.01 14.77 0.62
CA ALA A 95 14.58 13.67 -0.15
C ALA A 95 13.49 12.73 -0.71
N ALA A 96 12.46 12.41 0.09
CA ALA A 96 11.34 11.59 -0.34
C ALA A 96 10.57 12.23 -1.51
N LEU A 97 10.28 13.53 -1.39
CA LEU A 97 9.60 14.30 -2.44
C LEU A 97 10.45 14.36 -3.72
N ALA A 98 11.77 14.56 -3.58
CA ALA A 98 12.69 14.54 -4.71
C ALA A 98 12.71 13.17 -5.40
N GLY A 99 12.81 12.07 -4.64
CA GLY A 99 12.78 10.70 -5.17
C GLY A 99 11.49 10.39 -5.91
N GLY A 100 10.34 10.74 -5.31
CA GLY A 100 9.03 10.57 -5.96
C GLY A 100 8.88 11.41 -7.22
N ALA A 101 9.32 12.67 -7.20
CA ALA A 101 9.27 13.56 -8.36
C ALA A 101 10.17 13.08 -9.52
N LEU A 102 11.37 12.55 -9.21
CA LEU A 102 12.29 12.01 -10.21
C LEU A 102 11.68 10.81 -10.94
N ILE A 103 11.09 9.87 -10.21
CA ILE A 103 10.41 8.72 -10.82
C ILE A 103 9.14 9.13 -11.54
N GLY A 104 8.37 10.07 -10.99
CA GLY A 104 7.21 10.64 -11.67
C GLY A 104 7.58 11.26 -13.01
N ALA A 105 8.68 12.02 -13.06
CA ALA A 105 9.20 12.62 -14.30
C ALA A 105 9.70 11.55 -15.29
N LEU A 106 10.38 10.51 -14.81
CA LEU A 106 10.80 9.37 -15.63
C LEU A 106 9.58 8.66 -16.24
N ASN A 107 8.56 8.36 -15.43
CA ASN A 107 7.32 7.73 -15.89
C ASN A 107 6.60 8.61 -16.92
N ALA A 108 6.50 9.91 -16.65
CA ALA A 108 5.91 10.86 -17.59
C ALA A 108 6.68 10.89 -18.93
N LEU A 109 8.02 10.91 -18.89
CA LEU A 109 8.85 10.87 -20.10
C LEU A 109 8.62 9.58 -20.90
N LEU A 110 8.56 8.43 -20.23
CA LEU A 110 8.30 7.14 -20.86
C LEU A 110 6.92 7.10 -21.53
N ILE A 111 5.88 7.58 -20.84
CA ILE A 111 4.52 7.59 -21.37
C ILE A 111 4.37 8.59 -22.51
N VAL A 112 4.92 9.81 -22.40
CA VAL A 112 4.73 10.87 -23.40
C VAL A 112 5.54 10.63 -24.67
N TYR A 113 6.74 10.02 -24.56
CA TYR A 113 7.63 9.87 -25.70
C TYR A 113 7.62 8.47 -26.32
N PHE A 114 7.39 7.41 -25.53
CA PHE A 114 7.52 6.02 -25.98
C PHE A 114 6.19 5.25 -26.04
N GLN A 115 5.07 5.86 -25.63
CA GLN A 115 3.72 5.30 -25.73
C GLN A 115 2.88 6.11 -26.73
#